data_AF-A0A0P0W981-F1
#
_entry.id   AF-A0A0P0W981-F1
#
_cell.length_a   1.000
_cell.length_b   1.000
_cell.length_c   1.000
_cell.angle_alpha   90.00
_cell.angle_beta   90.00
_cell.angle_gamma   90.00
#
_symmetry.space_group_name_H-M   'P 1'
#
loop_
_entity.id
_entity.type
_entity.pdbx_description
1 polymer ?
#
loop_
_entity_poly.entity_id
_entity_poly.type
_entity_poly.pdbx_seq_one_letter_code
_entity_poly.pdbx_strand_id
1 'polypeptide(L)'
;MPPPMAMATPAASATLTLLLPASPPMRLRARRPPARTSRSRPLLLRASCAYALREGQSQRFHRLPCGLDLEVIAQQPPAPATGGGGAAARPPLVFVHGSFHAAWCWAEHWLPFFSSAGFPCYALSLRAQGESSVPPEKVAGTLE
;
A
#
# COMPACT_ATOMS: atom_id res chain seq x y z
N MET A 1 -6.72 12.33 38.49
CA MET A 1 -7.80 11.46 38.98
C MET A 1 -8.01 10.32 37.98
N PRO A 2 -7.74 9.07 38.36
CA PRO A 2 -8.15 7.91 37.57
C PRO A 2 -9.50 7.35 38.04
N PRO A 3 -10.33 6.74 37.18
CA PRO A 3 -11.35 5.81 37.62
C PRO A 3 -10.72 4.43 37.88
N PRO A 4 -11.06 3.74 38.97
CA PRO A 4 -10.77 2.32 39.13
C PRO A 4 -12.02 1.45 38.88
N MET A 5 -11.75 0.15 38.71
CA MET A 5 -12.64 -1.01 38.93
C MET A 5 -13.38 -1.59 37.71
N ALA A 6 -12.93 -2.77 37.29
CA ALA A 6 -13.77 -3.97 37.28
C ALA A 6 -12.87 -5.21 37.26
N MET A 7 -12.87 -5.97 38.36
CA MET A 7 -12.41 -7.35 38.41
C MET A 7 -13.58 -8.26 38.00
N ALA A 8 -13.30 -9.26 37.15
CA ALA A 8 -14.18 -10.41 36.96
C ALA A 8 -13.32 -11.69 36.98
N THR A 9 -13.76 -12.63 37.80
CA THR A 9 -13.14 -13.90 38.21
C THR A 9 -13.28 -15.03 37.18
N PRO A 10 -12.47 -16.10 37.29
CA PRO A 10 -12.30 -17.12 36.23
C PRO A 10 -13.30 -18.28 36.33
N ALA A 11 -13.47 -19.03 35.24
CA ALA A 11 -14.28 -20.25 35.19
C ALA A 11 -13.51 -21.43 34.58
N ALA A 12 -13.43 -22.48 35.40
CA ALA A 12 -13.42 -23.93 35.12
C ALA A 12 -12.54 -24.53 34.00
N SER A 13 -11.55 -25.32 34.42
CA SER A 13 -10.93 -26.38 33.63
C SER A 13 -11.91 -27.54 33.34
N ALA A 14 -11.84 -28.08 32.12
CA ALA A 14 -12.37 -29.40 31.79
C ALA A 14 -11.24 -30.24 31.20
N THR A 15 -10.86 -31.30 31.89
CA THR A 15 -9.89 -32.31 31.44
C THR A 15 -10.64 -33.33 30.59
N LEU A 16 -10.30 -33.43 29.30
CA LEU A 16 -10.80 -34.46 28.40
C LEU A 16 -9.76 -35.57 28.26
N THR A 17 -10.05 -36.73 28.82
CA THR A 17 -9.26 -37.96 28.64
C THR A 17 -9.77 -38.69 27.40
N LEU A 18 -8.99 -38.69 26.32
CA LEU A 18 -9.29 -39.48 25.12
C LEU A 18 -8.52 -40.81 25.18
N LEU A 19 -9.24 -41.92 25.30
CA LEU A 19 -8.71 -43.27 25.10
C LEU A 19 -8.33 -43.45 23.62
N LEU A 20 -7.10 -43.88 23.39
CA LEU A 20 -6.56 -44.24 22.07
C LEU A 20 -6.93 -45.70 21.74
N PRO A 21 -7.60 -46.00 20.61
CA PRO A 21 -7.61 -47.36 20.08
C PRO A 21 -6.33 -47.61 19.26
N ALA A 22 -5.64 -48.71 19.56
CA ALA A 22 -4.51 -49.20 18.79
C ALA A 22 -5.01 -49.80 17.47
N SER A 23 -4.77 -49.10 16.35
CA SER A 23 -5.05 -49.62 15.00
C SER A 23 -3.86 -50.48 14.50
N PRO A 24 -4.12 -51.60 13.81
CA PRO A 24 -3.09 -52.49 13.29
C PRO A 24 -2.28 -51.84 12.15
N PRO A 25 -1.05 -52.31 11.90
CA PRO A 25 -0.17 -51.74 10.89
C PRO A 25 -0.74 -51.91 9.48
N MET A 26 -1.03 -50.78 8.83
CA MET A 26 -1.42 -50.73 7.43
C MET A 26 -0.17 -50.99 6.56
N ARG A 27 -0.20 -52.06 5.76
CA ARG A 27 0.85 -52.33 4.77
C ARG A 27 0.92 -51.17 3.78
N LEU A 28 2.00 -50.39 3.81
CA LEU A 28 2.29 -49.39 2.79
C LEU A 28 2.54 -50.12 1.45
N ARG A 29 1.57 -50.05 0.53
CA ARG A 29 1.90 -50.11 -0.89
C ARG A 29 2.56 -48.80 -1.24
N ALA A 30 3.86 -48.85 -1.56
CA ALA A 30 4.59 -47.75 -2.16
C ALA A 30 3.94 -47.40 -3.51
N ARG A 31 2.97 -46.47 -3.50
CA ARG A 31 2.57 -45.74 -4.70
C ARG A 31 3.52 -44.56 -4.82
N ARG A 32 4.31 -44.54 -5.89
CA ARG A 32 5.12 -43.37 -6.28
C ARG A 32 4.23 -42.13 -6.22
N PRO A 33 4.60 -41.06 -5.49
CA PRO A 33 3.84 -39.83 -5.54
C PRO A 33 3.97 -39.27 -6.97
N PRO A 34 2.91 -38.70 -7.56
CA PRO A 34 3.06 -37.93 -8.78
C PRO A 34 4.07 -36.81 -8.50
N ALA A 35 4.92 -36.50 -9.48
CA ALA A 35 5.88 -35.41 -9.38
C ALA A 35 5.14 -34.11 -9.00
N ARG A 36 5.29 -33.70 -7.73
CA ARG A 36 4.68 -32.48 -7.20
C ARG A 36 5.52 -31.33 -7.77
N THR A 37 5.10 -30.80 -8.91
CA THR A 37 5.65 -29.55 -9.43
C THR A 37 5.29 -28.46 -8.43
N SER A 38 6.24 -28.15 -7.55
CA SER A 38 6.15 -26.99 -6.66
C SER A 38 6.20 -25.76 -7.56
N ARG A 39 5.03 -25.22 -7.93
CA ARG A 39 4.95 -23.88 -8.52
C ARG A 39 5.37 -22.90 -7.43
N SER A 40 6.64 -22.57 -7.40
CA SER A 40 7.16 -21.41 -6.68
C SER A 40 6.44 -20.18 -7.24
N ARG A 41 5.45 -19.65 -6.52
CA ARG A 41 4.94 -18.32 -6.84
C ARG A 41 6.09 -17.35 -6.59
N PRO A 42 6.54 -16.56 -7.59
CA PRO A 42 7.52 -15.53 -7.32
C PRO A 42 6.88 -14.58 -6.31
N LEU A 43 7.49 -14.47 -5.13
CA LEU A 43 7.25 -13.37 -4.21
C LEU A 43 7.81 -12.14 -4.90
N LEU A 44 6.96 -11.45 -5.67
CA LEU A 44 7.24 -10.10 -6.13
C LEU A 44 7.23 -9.22 -4.87
N LEU A 45 8.38 -9.14 -4.20
CA LEU A 45 8.59 -8.26 -3.06
C LEU A 45 8.61 -6.84 -3.60
N ARG A 46 7.42 -6.24 -3.71
CA ARG A 46 7.29 -4.83 -4.03
C ARG A 46 7.88 -4.06 -2.85
N ALA A 47 8.84 -3.18 -3.12
CA ALA A 47 9.25 -2.18 -2.16
C ALA A 47 8.12 -1.14 -2.03
N SER A 48 7.04 -1.52 -1.33
CA SER A 48 6.12 -0.53 -0.78
C SER A 48 6.90 0.20 0.32
N CYS A 49 7.50 1.33 -0.02
CA CYS A 49 8.02 2.23 1.00
C CYS A 49 6.79 2.71 1.79
N ALA A 50 6.63 2.26 3.03
CA ALA A 50 5.56 2.75 3.88
C ALA A 50 5.87 4.22 4.20
N TYR A 51 5.21 5.14 3.49
CA TYR A 51 5.27 6.57 3.76
C TYR A 51 3.90 7.03 4.28
N ALA A 52 3.91 7.94 5.23
CA ALA A 52 2.68 8.55 5.74
C ALA A 52 2.40 9.84 4.97
N LEU A 53 1.17 9.98 4.49
CA LEU A 53 0.70 11.25 3.92
C LEU A 53 0.65 12.31 5.01
N ARG A 54 1.03 13.54 4.65
CA ARG A 54 0.91 14.72 5.52
C ARG A 54 -0.54 15.21 5.54
N GLU A 55 -0.88 16.03 6.53
CA GLU A 55 -2.20 16.66 6.60
C GLU A 55 -2.50 17.44 5.31
N GLY A 56 -3.74 17.32 4.80
CA GLY A 56 -4.16 17.93 3.54
C GLY A 56 -3.71 17.19 2.27
N GLN A 57 -2.91 16.13 2.39
CA GLN A 57 -2.56 15.29 1.25
C GLN A 57 -3.58 14.18 1.04
N SER A 58 -3.84 13.88 -0.22
CA SER A 58 -4.70 12.76 -0.63
C SER A 58 -3.96 11.89 -1.64
N GLN A 59 -3.95 10.58 -1.43
CA GLN A 59 -3.53 9.61 -2.45
C GLN A 59 -4.74 9.25 -3.30
N ARG A 60 -4.56 9.27 -4.61
CA ARG A 60 -5.57 8.98 -5.63
C ARG A 60 -4.99 8.02 -6.66
N PHE A 61 -5.86 7.32 -7.37
CA PHE A 61 -5.46 6.42 -8.45
C PHE A 61 -6.18 6.84 -9.73
N HIS A 62 -5.40 7.11 -10.78
CA HIS A 62 -5.92 7.41 -12.10
C HIS A 62 -5.81 6.17 -12.99
N ARG A 63 -6.97 5.60 -13.33
CA ARG A 63 -7.03 4.43 -14.20
C ARG A 63 -6.76 4.83 -15.65
N LEU A 64 -5.69 4.29 -16.22
CA LEU A 64 -5.27 4.51 -17.60
C LEU A 64 -6.15 3.70 -18.56
N PRO A 65 -6.25 4.08 -19.86
CA PRO A 65 -7.00 3.32 -20.87
C PRO A 65 -6.56 1.85 -21.02
N CYS A 66 -5.30 1.54 -20.71
CA CYS A 66 -4.79 0.16 -20.69
C CYS A 66 -5.21 -0.65 -19.45
N GLY A 67 -6.00 -0.07 -18.55
CA GLY A 67 -6.50 -0.73 -17.34
C GLY A 67 -5.56 -0.66 -16.12
N LEU A 68 -4.36 -0.10 -16.26
CA LEU A 68 -3.40 0.11 -15.17
C LEU A 68 -3.74 1.35 -14.36
N ASP A 69 -3.56 1.29 -13.05
CA ASP A 69 -3.75 2.43 -12.15
C ASP A 69 -2.43 3.18 -11.93
N LEU A 70 -2.47 4.51 -12.07
CA LEU A 70 -1.36 5.41 -11.76
C LEU A 70 -1.64 6.10 -10.41
N GLU A 71 -0.75 5.95 -9.45
CA GLU A 71 -0.81 6.67 -8.17
C GLU A 71 -0.51 8.16 -8.38
N VAL A 72 -1.32 8.99 -7.70
CA VAL A 72 -1.16 10.43 -7.61
C VAL A 72 -1.30 10.87 -6.15
N ILE A 73 -0.27 11.49 -5.59
CA ILE A 73 -0.39 12.22 -4.32
C ILE A 73 -0.74 13.67 -4.66
N ALA A 74 -1.89 14.14 -4.19
CA ALA A 74 -2.38 15.48 -4.45
C ALA A 74 -2.42 16.31 -3.16
N GLN A 75 -2.03 17.58 -3.26
CA GLN A 75 -2.19 18.58 -2.21
C GLN A 75 -2.78 19.86 -2.81
N GLN A 76 -3.97 20.21 -2.35
CA GLN A 76 -4.63 21.45 -2.75
C GLN A 76 -4.10 22.61 -1.90
N PRO A 77 -3.95 23.83 -2.46
CA PRO A 77 -3.72 25.01 -1.65
C PRO A 77 -4.83 25.22 -0.62
N PRO A 78 -4.53 25.89 0.51
CA PRO A 78 -5.58 26.34 1.41
C PRO A 78 -6.60 27.20 0.64
N ALA A 79 -7.86 27.17 1.07
CA ALA A 79 -8.90 28.00 0.47
C ALA A 79 -8.43 29.46 0.43
N PRO A 80 -8.65 30.20 -0.67
CA PRO A 80 -8.27 31.60 -0.74
C PRO A 80 -8.96 32.33 0.42
N ALA A 81 -8.20 33.09 1.20
CA ALA A 81 -8.75 33.92 2.26
C ALA A 81 -9.90 34.74 1.66
N THR A 82 -11.08 34.60 2.26
CA THR A 82 -12.36 35.15 1.80
C THR A 82 -12.21 36.66 1.59
N GLY A 83 -11.98 37.11 0.35
CA GLY A 83 -11.66 38.51 0.05
C GLY A 83 -10.84 38.77 -1.21
N GLY A 84 -10.23 37.75 -1.82
CA GLY A 84 -9.52 37.90 -3.11
C GLY A 84 -10.45 37.84 -4.31
N GLY A 85 -11.13 38.94 -4.65
CA GLY A 85 -11.91 39.05 -5.88
C GLY A 85 -11.08 38.73 -7.13
N GLY A 86 -11.49 37.72 -7.91
CA GLY A 86 -10.98 37.48 -9.26
C GLY A 86 -9.53 37.01 -9.40
N ALA A 87 -8.81 36.68 -8.33
CA ALA A 87 -7.46 36.12 -8.44
C ALA A 87 -7.55 34.76 -9.14
N ALA A 88 -7.18 34.72 -10.43
CA ALA A 88 -7.15 33.50 -11.21
C ALA A 88 -6.40 32.41 -10.44
N ALA A 89 -7.01 31.23 -10.29
CA ALA A 89 -6.37 30.11 -9.61
C ALA A 89 -4.98 29.88 -10.21
N ARG A 90 -3.95 29.75 -9.35
CA ARG A 90 -2.59 29.46 -9.82
C ARG A 90 -2.60 28.15 -10.63
N PRO A 91 -1.79 28.06 -11.70
CA PRO A 91 -1.76 26.85 -12.50
C PRO A 91 -1.34 25.65 -11.66
N PRO A 92 -1.89 24.45 -11.93
CA PRO A 92 -1.47 23.25 -11.23
C PRO A 92 -0.01 22.90 -11.53
N LEU A 93 0.71 22.42 -10.51
CA LEU A 93 2.06 21.88 -10.63
C LEU A 93 2.02 20.35 -10.59
N VAL A 94 2.73 19.73 -11.55
CA VAL A 94 2.87 18.28 -11.63
C VAL A 94 4.32 17.90 -11.36
N PHE A 95 4.54 17.02 -10.39
CA PHE A 95 5.85 16.52 -9.99
C PHE A 95 6.05 15.11 -10.52
N VAL A 96 7.16 14.91 -11.24
CA VAL A 96 7.57 13.62 -11.80
C VAL A 96 8.87 13.22 -11.12
N HIS A 97 8.89 12.04 -10.50
CA HIS A 97 10.07 11.54 -9.80
C HIS A 97 11.13 11.00 -10.79
N GLY A 98 12.38 10.91 -10.32
CA GLY A 98 13.47 10.21 -11.02
C GLY A 98 13.56 8.73 -10.63
N SER A 99 14.61 8.04 -11.11
CA SER A 99 14.88 6.64 -10.77
C SER A 99 14.97 6.42 -9.25
N PHE A 100 14.59 5.21 -8.80
CA PHE A 100 14.62 4.78 -7.40
C PHE A 100 13.72 5.56 -6.42
N HIS A 101 12.81 6.39 -6.93
CA HIS A 101 11.81 7.14 -6.16
C HIS A 101 10.40 6.83 -6.68
N ALA A 102 9.40 7.41 -6.01
CA ALA A 102 8.03 7.50 -6.51
C ALA A 102 7.41 8.84 -6.04
N ALA A 103 6.10 9.03 -6.18
CA ALA A 103 5.42 10.27 -5.77
C ALA A 103 5.77 10.73 -4.34
N TRP A 104 6.01 9.79 -3.43
CA TRP A 104 6.32 10.03 -2.02
C TRP A 104 7.55 10.92 -1.80
N CYS A 105 8.49 10.99 -2.74
CA CYS A 105 9.69 11.82 -2.55
C CYS A 105 9.39 13.33 -2.52
N TRP A 106 8.26 13.73 -3.10
CA TRP A 106 7.78 15.10 -3.09
C TRP A 106 6.87 15.42 -1.91
N ALA A 107 6.27 14.39 -1.30
CA ALA A 107 5.20 14.54 -0.31
C ALA A 107 5.67 15.22 0.97
N GLU A 108 6.90 14.98 1.40
CA GLU A 108 7.35 15.47 2.71
C GLU A 108 7.47 17.00 2.79
N HIS A 109 8.06 17.63 1.76
CA HIS A 109 8.42 19.05 1.81
C HIS A 109 7.88 19.86 0.64
N TRP A 110 7.88 19.28 -0.57
CA TRP A 110 7.64 20.05 -1.78
C TRP A 110 6.15 20.30 -2.04
N LEU A 111 5.29 19.28 -1.86
CA LEU A 111 3.85 19.50 -1.99
C LEU A 111 3.32 20.51 -0.95
N PRO A 112 3.70 20.44 0.34
CA PRO A 112 3.30 21.47 1.30
C PRO A 112 3.84 22.86 0.98
N PHE A 113 5.11 22.95 0.57
CA PHE A 113 5.72 24.23 0.22
C PHE A 113 4.97 24.95 -0.91
N PHE A 114 4.77 24.29 -2.06
CA PHE A 114 4.12 24.92 -3.21
C PHE A 114 2.62 25.11 -3.03
N SER A 115 1.93 24.19 -2.35
CA SER A 115 0.51 24.36 -2.05
C SER A 115 0.26 25.52 -1.07
N SER A 116 1.14 25.75 -0.10
CA SER A 116 1.06 26.94 0.78
C SER A 116 1.23 28.25 0.00
N ALA A 117 2.02 28.24 -1.08
CA ALA A 117 2.16 29.35 -2.02
C ALA A 117 0.96 29.47 -3.00
N GLY A 118 -0.06 28.64 -2.86
CA GLY A 118 -1.32 28.71 -3.60
C GLY A 118 -1.38 27.85 -4.86
N PHE A 119 -0.40 26.99 -5.13
CA PHE A 119 -0.39 26.12 -6.31
C PHE A 119 -1.05 24.76 -6.02
N PRO A 120 -2.07 24.32 -6.78
CA PRO A 120 -2.53 22.93 -6.74
C PRO A 120 -1.39 22.00 -7.13
N CYS A 121 -1.04 21.03 -6.29
CA CYS A 121 0.13 20.19 -6.48
C CYS A 121 -0.26 18.71 -6.66
N TYR A 122 0.37 18.04 -7.63
CA TYR A 122 0.13 16.63 -7.96
C TYR A 122 1.45 15.91 -8.20
N ALA A 123 1.83 14.94 -7.38
CA ALA A 123 2.98 14.07 -7.59
C ALA A 123 2.53 12.73 -8.14
N LEU A 124 3.09 12.31 -9.28
CA LEU A 124 2.77 11.05 -9.93
C LEU A 124 3.78 9.98 -9.52
N SER A 125 3.37 8.72 -9.41
CA SER A 125 4.28 7.58 -9.46
C SER A 125 4.22 6.97 -10.85
N LEU A 126 5.36 6.83 -11.52
CA LEU A 126 5.45 6.16 -12.81
C LEU A 126 5.06 4.68 -12.67
N ARG A 127 4.74 4.02 -13.79
CA ARG A 127 4.33 2.60 -13.79
C ARG A 127 5.40 1.73 -13.13
N ALA A 128 4.96 0.71 -12.42
CA ALA A 128 5.79 -0.17 -11.60
C ALA A 128 6.62 0.52 -10.48
N GLN A 129 6.34 1.78 -10.17
CA GLN A 129 6.96 2.54 -9.08
C GLN A 129 5.90 2.98 -8.07
N GLY A 130 6.28 3.14 -6.80
CA GLY A 130 5.34 3.50 -5.73
C GLY A 130 4.14 2.58 -5.67
N GLU A 131 2.95 3.15 -5.56
CA GLU A 131 1.69 2.43 -5.57
C GLU A 131 1.05 2.27 -6.97
N SER A 132 1.71 2.74 -8.04
CA SER A 132 1.25 2.53 -9.42
C SER A 132 1.35 1.08 -9.88
N SER A 133 0.37 0.65 -10.68
CA SER A 133 0.30 -0.70 -11.23
C SER A 133 1.56 -1.10 -12.00
N VAL A 134 1.91 -2.38 -11.88
CA VAL A 134 2.99 -3.01 -12.65
C VAL A 134 2.39 -3.53 -13.96
N PRO A 135 2.87 -3.11 -15.13
CA PRO A 135 2.43 -3.68 -16.40
C PRO A 135 2.89 -5.16 -16.49
N PRO A 136 2.14 -6.02 -17.21
CA PRO A 136 2.49 -7.43 -17.35
C PRO A 136 3.70 -7.66 -18.27
N GLU A 137 4.02 -6.69 -19.13
CA GLU A 137 5.21 -6.74 -19.97
C GLU A 137 6.48 -6.50 -19.15
N LYS A 138 7.61 -7.02 -19.63
CA LYS A 138 8.92 -6.69 -19.06
C LYS A 138 9.18 -5.22 -19.28
N VAL A 139 9.30 -4.48 -18.19
CA VAL A 139 9.65 -3.06 -18.18
C VAL A 139 10.97 -2.84 -17.47
N ALA A 140 11.61 -1.71 -17.78
CA ALA A 140 12.86 -1.30 -17.15
C ALA A 140 12.78 -1.44 -15.61
N GLY A 141 13.69 -2.21 -15.02
CA GLY A 141 13.74 -2.48 -13.57
C GLY A 141 13.21 -3.85 -13.12
N THR A 142 12.60 -4.63 -14.02
CA THR A 142 12.22 -6.03 -13.72
C THR A 142 13.41 -6.94 -14.00
N LEU A 143 14.01 -7.55 -12.97
CA LEU A 143 15.02 -8.61 -13.13
C LEU A 143 14.32 -9.87 -13.64
N GLU A 144 14.92 -10.53 -14.63
CA GLU A 144 14.51 -11.84 -15.18
C GLU A 144 14.41 -12.95 -14.12
#